data_AF-Q9ZN67-F1
#
_entry.id   AF-Q9ZN67-F1
#
_cell.length_a   1.000
_cell.length_b   1.000
_cell.length_c   1.000
_cell.angle_alpha   90.00
_cell.angle_beta   90.00
_cell.angle_gamma   90.00
#
_symmetry.space_group_name_H-M   'P 1'
#
loop_
_entity.id
_entity.type
_entity.pdbx_description
1 polymer ?
#
loop_
_entity_poly.entity_id
_entity_poly.type
_entity_poly.pdbx_seq_one_letter_code
_entity_poly.pdbx_strand_id
1 'polypeptide(L)' 'MDWSKQELEKIEAVMKHLNAIISVTTGTSVKLDAEKEQVQFFSESGRMYKTISVAGDSPLAVAKDVIKQID' A
#
# COMPACT_ATOMS: atom_id res chain seq x y z
N MET A 1 -1.79 13.62 10.07
CA MET A 1 -1.38 13.35 11.47
C MET A 1 -0.21 12.44 11.29
N ASP A 2 1.03 12.92 11.46
CA ASP A 2 2.21 12.18 11.01
C ASP A 2 2.35 10.87 11.77
N TRP A 3 2.46 9.75 11.05
CA TRP A 3 2.76 8.45 11.66
C TRP A 3 4.03 8.54 12.49
N SER A 4 4.03 7.91 13.66
CA SER A 4 5.29 7.75 14.39
C SER A 4 6.24 6.87 13.58
N LYS A 5 7.54 7.01 13.81
CA LYS A 5 8.56 6.20 13.14
C LYS A 5 8.28 4.68 13.26
N GLN A 6 7.83 4.22 14.43
CA GLN A 6 7.50 2.81 14.66
C GLN A 6 6.25 2.36 13.90
N GLU A 7 5.27 3.25 13.71
CA GLU A 7 4.09 2.94 12.90
C GLU A 7 4.45 2.88 11.42
N LEU A 8 5.24 3.84 10.94
CA LEU A 8 5.71 3.83 9.56
C LEU A 8 6.50 2.55 9.24
N GLU A 9 7.43 2.14 10.09
CA GLU A 9 8.18 0.89 9.92
C GLU A 9 7.25 -0.35 9.83
N LYS A 10 6.18 -0.38 10.62
CA LYS A 10 5.18 -1.45 10.56
C LYS A 10 4.35 -1.39 9.27
N ILE A 11 3.94 -0.20 8.85
CA ILE A 11 3.18 0.01 7.61
C ILE A 11 4.05 -0.43 6.43
N GLU A 12 5.31 -0.02 6.37
CA GLU A 12 6.25 -0.41 5.32
C GLU A 12 6.45 -1.93 5.27
N ALA A 13 6.60 -2.59 6.42
CA ALA A 13 6.73 -4.04 6.50
C ALA A 13 5.47 -4.74 5.94
N VAL A 14 4.28 -4.30 6.35
CA VAL A 14 3.00 -4.81 5.85
C VAL A 14 2.87 -4.59 4.34
N MET A 15 3.18 -3.39 3.85
CA MET A 15 3.12 -3.04 2.44
C MET A 15 4.08 -3.88 1.59
N LYS A 16 5.27 -4.21 2.12
CA LYS A 16 6.20 -5.11 1.46
C LYS A 16 5.62 -6.52 1.27
N HIS A 17 4.98 -7.06 2.31
CA HIS A 17 4.33 -8.37 2.24
C HIS A 17 3.12 -8.36 1.31
N LEU A 18 2.29 -7.33 1.38
CA LEU A 18 1.16 -7.16 0.47
C LEU A 18 1.63 -7.06 -0.97
N ASN A 19 2.61 -6.21 -1.29
CA ASN A 19 3.14 -6.09 -2.64
C ASN A 19 3.61 -7.44 -3.21
N ALA A 20 4.30 -8.25 -2.41
CA ALA A 20 4.73 -9.57 -2.85
C ALA A 20 3.54 -10.48 -3.20
N ILE A 21 2.51 -10.53 -2.34
CA ILE A 21 1.32 -11.36 -2.56
C ILE A 21 0.54 -10.86 -3.79
N ILE A 22 0.26 -9.56 -3.85
CA ILE A 22 -0.56 -8.93 -4.89
C ILE A 22 0.10 -9.07 -6.26
N SER A 23 1.42 -8.86 -6.32
CA SER A 23 2.19 -9.02 -7.56
C SER A 23 2.09 -10.43 -8.11
N VAL A 24 2.18 -11.44 -7.24
CA VAL A 24 2.04 -12.85 -7.64
C VAL A 24 0.61 -13.19 -8.07
N THR A 25 -0.41 -12.66 -7.39
CA THR A 25 -1.81 -13.05 -7.66
C THR A 25 -2.45 -12.28 -8.80
N THR A 26 -2.00 -11.08 -9.10
CA THR A 26 -2.68 -10.16 -10.04
C THR A 26 -1.78 -9.51 -11.10
N GLY A 27 -0.46 -9.71 -11.02
CA GLY A 27 0.49 -8.97 -11.87
C GLY A 27 0.56 -7.47 -11.55
N THR A 28 -0.02 -7.04 -10.42
CA THR A 28 -0.04 -5.64 -9.96
C THR A 28 0.99 -5.44 -8.86
N SER A 29 1.74 -4.34 -8.92
CA SER A 29 2.58 -3.91 -7.79
C SER A 29 1.95 -2.74 -7.04
N VAL A 30 2.17 -2.69 -5.73
CA VAL A 30 1.74 -1.59 -4.87
C VAL A 30 2.93 -0.92 -4.19
N LYS A 31 2.86 0.40 -4.06
CA LYS A 31 3.89 1.21 -3.42
C LYS A 31 3.26 2.19 -2.45
N LEU A 32 3.82 2.29 -1.25
CA LEU A 32 3.49 3.33 -0.28
C LEU A 32 4.22 4.62 -0.64
N ASP A 33 3.48 5.72 -0.75
CA ASP A 33 3.96 7.09 -0.74
C ASP A 33 3.65 7.67 0.65
N ALA A 34 4.61 7.53 1.57
CA ALA A 34 4.41 7.91 2.96
C ALA A 34 4.31 9.44 3.16
N GLU A 35 4.96 10.23 2.31
CA GLU A 35 4.88 11.70 2.36
C GLU A 35 3.47 12.20 2.04
N LYS A 36 2.76 11.48 1.17
CA LYS A 36 1.38 11.80 0.79
C LYS A 36 0.33 10.94 1.47
N GLU A 37 0.76 10.04 2.36
CA GLU A 37 -0.07 9.04 3.04
C GLU A 37 -0.98 8.30 2.04
N GLN A 38 -0.39 7.77 0.96
CA GLN A 38 -1.10 7.15 -0.16
C GLN A 38 -0.48 5.80 -0.56
N VAL A 39 -1.30 4.92 -1.12
CA VAL A 39 -0.83 3.70 -1.79
C VAL A 39 -1.14 3.80 -3.29
N GLN A 40 -0.12 3.60 -4.10
CA GLN A 40 -0.17 3.63 -5.56
C GLN A 40 -0.11 2.21 -6.10
N PHE A 41 -0.94 1.93 -7.11
CA PHE A 41 -1.04 0.63 -7.79
C PHE A 41 -0.53 0.78 -9.22
N PHE A 42 0.30 -0.17 -9.63
CA PHE A 42 0.95 -0.19 -10.94
C PHE A 42 0.64 -1.51 -11.64
N SER A 43 0.28 -1.43 -12.91
CA SER A 43 0.10 -2.61 -13.76
C SER A 43 1.44 -3.31 -13.99
N GLU A 44 1.40 -4.50 -14.58
CA GLU A 44 2.59 -5.27 -14.96
C GLU A 44 3.55 -4.47 -15.86
N SER A 45 3.02 -3.60 -16.71
CA SER A 45 3.78 -2.68 -17.56
C SER A 45 4.43 -1.49 -16.81
N GLY A 46 4.26 -1.41 -15.49
CA GLY A 46 4.78 -0.32 -14.65
C GLY A 46 3.96 0.98 -14.71
N ARG A 47 2.79 0.99 -15.37
CA ARG A 47 1.93 2.16 -15.42
C ARG A 47 1.08 2.26 -14.15
N MET A 48 1.17 3.40 -13.47
CA MET A 48 0.24 3.72 -12.38
C MET A 48 -1.17 3.85 -12.93
N TYR A 49 -2.13 3.16 -12.31
CA TYR A 49 -3.54 3.21 -12.74
C TYR A 49 -4.52 3.52 -11.61
N LYS A 50 -4.07 3.44 -10.35
CA LYS A 50 -4.92 3.70 -9.19
C LYS A 50 -4.08 4.18 -8.00
N THR A 51 -4.68 5.06 -7.21
CA THR A 51 -4.11 5.56 -5.95
C THR A 51 -5.21 5.63 -4.92
N ILE A 52 -4.91 5.25 -3.68
CA ILE A 52 -5.81 5.39 -2.52
C ILE A 52 -5.13 6.18 -1.41
N SER A 53 -5.90 6.99 -0.69
CA SER A 53 -5.42 7.66 0.53
C SER A 53 -5.58 6.73 1.73
N VAL A 54 -4.61 6.75 2.63
CA VAL A 54 -4.54 5.95 3.85
C VAL A 54 -4.15 6.81 5.06
N ALA A 55 -4.49 8.10 5.00
CA ALA A 55 -4.10 9.12 5.99
C ALA A 55 -4.64 8.79 7.39
N GLY A 56 -3.75 8.78 8.40
CA GLY A 56 -4.11 8.50 9.78
C GLY A 56 -4.50 7.04 10.07
N ASP A 57 -4.30 6.13 9.12
CA ASP A 57 -4.63 4.73 9.30
C ASP A 57 -3.56 3.97 10.09
N SER A 58 -4.01 3.04 10.93
CA SER A 58 -3.12 2.04 11.54
C SER A 58 -2.58 1.06 10.48
N PRO A 59 -1.46 0.33 10.74
CA PRO A 59 -0.96 -0.67 9.79
C PRO A 59 -2.00 -1.69 9.32
N LEU A 60 -2.91 -2.10 10.21
CA LEU A 60 -4.00 -3.01 9.88
C LEU A 60 -5.07 -2.36 8.99
N ALA A 61 -5.37 -1.08 9.21
CA ALA A 61 -6.33 -0.34 8.39
C ALA A 61 -5.77 -0.14 6.97
N VAL A 62 -4.52 0.30 6.84
CA VAL A 62 -3.80 0.36 5.55
C VAL A 62 -3.89 -0.98 4.81
N ALA A 63 -3.59 -2.09 5.50
CA ALA A 63 -3.67 -3.42 4.89
C ALA A 63 -5.07 -3.76 4.36
N LYS A 64 -6.10 -3.53 5.18
CA LYS A 64 -7.49 -3.79 4.80
C LYS A 64 -7.90 -2.96 3.59
N ASP A 65 -7.51 -1.69 3.55
CA ASP A 65 -7.92 -0.82 2.45
C ASP A 65 -7.22 -1.17 1.15
N VAL A 66 -5.95 -1.58 1.21
CA VAL A 66 -5.23 -2.12 0.04
C VAL A 66 -5.90 -3.42 -0.44
N ILE A 67 -6.17 -4.38 0.45
CA ILE A 67 -6.79 -5.67 0.08
C ILE A 67 -8.16 -5.48 -0.58
N LYS A 68 -8.99 -4.55 -0.07
CA LYS A 68 -10.30 -4.23 -0.66
C LYS A 68 -10.22 -3.68 -2.09
N GLN A 69 -9.06 -3.22 -2.54
CA GLN A 69 -8.89 -2.70 -3.90
C GLN A 69 -8.59 -3.77 -4.94
N ILE A 70 -8.49 -5.03 -4.52
CA ILE A 70 -8.01 -6.16 -5.31
C ILE A 70 -9.18 -7.11 -5.47
N ASP A 71 -9.64 -7.24 -6.72
CA ASP A 71 -10.70 -8.17 -7.14
C ASP A 71 -10.11 -9.53 -7.53
#